data_AF-A0A2D4G0U3-F1
#
_entry.id   AF-A0A2D4G0U3-F1
#
_cell.length_a   1.000
_cell.length_b   1.000
_cell.length_c   1.000
_cell.angle_alpha   90.00
_cell.angle_beta   90.00
_cell.angle_gamma   90.00
#
_symmetry.space_group_name_H-M   'P 1'
#
loop_
_entity.id
_entity.type
_entity.pdbx_description
1 polymer ?
#
loop_
_entity_poly.entity_id
_entity_poly.type
_entity_poly.pdbx_seq_one_letter_code
_entity_poly.pdbx_strand_id
1 'polypeptide(L)'
;KDTFPSLYIFQKGGPYHDLLHSVLGAYTCYRPDVGYVQGMSFIAAVLILNLEEAGAFIAFANLLNKPCQLAFFRVDHSMMLKYFAAFEVFFEENLPKLFHHFKSYNLTPDIYLIDWIFTLYSKSLPLDLACRVWDVFCRDGEEFLFRTGLGILRIYEDILLQMDFIHIAQFLTKLPEDITSEKLFSCITSIQMQNSNKKWAQVFASLMKDSKEGDKNHSPALKS
;
A
#
# COMPACT_ATOMS: atom_id res chain seq x y z
N LYS A 1 -2.61 -20.60 -0.10
CA LYS A 1 -2.85 -21.21 -1.43
C LYS A 1 -2.56 -20.20 -2.53
N ASP A 2 -2.99 -18.95 -2.38
CA ASP A 2 -2.91 -17.93 -3.44
C ASP A 2 -1.63 -17.08 -3.42
N THR A 3 -0.70 -17.33 -2.48
CA THR A 3 0.56 -16.59 -2.38
C THR A 3 1.53 -17.02 -3.49
N PHE A 4 1.80 -16.14 -4.45
CA PHE A 4 2.71 -16.36 -5.59
C PHE A 4 2.60 -17.78 -6.20
N PRO A 5 1.40 -18.17 -6.70
CA PRO A 5 1.10 -19.55 -7.04
C PRO A 5 1.93 -20.09 -8.21
N SER A 6 2.38 -19.22 -9.12
CA SER A 6 3.25 -19.57 -10.25
C SER A 6 4.62 -20.09 -9.83
N LEU A 7 5.05 -19.84 -8.58
CA LEU A 7 6.33 -20.31 -8.07
C LEU A 7 6.25 -21.73 -7.48
N TYR A 8 5.06 -22.21 -7.12
CA TYR A 8 4.82 -23.53 -6.51
C TYR A 8 5.57 -23.80 -5.18
N ILE A 9 6.23 -22.80 -4.59
CA ILE A 9 7.08 -22.98 -3.41
C ILE A 9 6.36 -22.74 -2.07
N PHE A 10 5.24 -22.00 -2.07
CA PHE A 10 4.46 -21.67 -0.87
C PHE A 10 3.20 -22.52 -0.70
N GLN A 11 2.79 -23.21 -1.77
CA GLN A 11 1.66 -24.13 -1.78
C GLN A 11 2.00 -25.43 -1.05
N LYS A 12 0.99 -26.21 -0.66
CA LYS A 12 1.19 -27.45 0.09
C LYS A 12 2.15 -28.39 -0.65
N GLY A 13 3.19 -28.85 0.04
CA GLY A 13 4.27 -29.66 -0.54
C GLY A 13 5.45 -28.86 -1.09
N GLY A 14 5.34 -27.52 -1.17
CA GLY A 14 6.45 -26.64 -1.50
C GLY A 14 7.39 -26.40 -0.31
N PRO A 15 8.67 -26.08 -0.56
CA PRO A 15 9.72 -25.98 0.47
C PRO A 15 9.46 -24.88 1.52
N TYR A 16 8.71 -23.84 1.19
CA TYR A 16 8.41 -22.72 2.11
C TYR A 16 7.01 -22.79 2.70
N HIS A 17 6.25 -23.86 2.44
CA HIS A 17 4.86 -23.98 2.90
C HIS A 17 4.76 -23.96 4.43
N ASP A 18 5.48 -24.86 5.10
CA ASP A 18 5.40 -25.01 6.55
C ASP A 18 5.96 -23.77 7.26
N LEU A 19 7.07 -23.23 6.74
CA LEU A 19 7.67 -21.99 7.26
C LEU A 19 6.71 -20.80 7.17
N LEU A 20 6.02 -20.63 6.04
CA LEU A 20 5.00 -19.59 5.88
C LEU A 20 3.86 -19.76 6.90
N HIS A 21 3.39 -21.00 7.09
CA HIS A 21 2.37 -21.32 8.09
C HIS A 21 2.84 -21.06 9.53
N SER A 22 4.10 -21.38 9.86
CA SER A 22 4.69 -21.10 11.16
C SER A 22 4.74 -19.60 11.48
N VAL A 23 5.24 -18.77 10.55
CA VAL A 23 5.32 -17.31 10.75
C VAL A 23 3.94 -16.69 10.93
N LEU A 24 2.98 -17.06 10.07
CA LEU A 24 1.61 -16.56 10.16
C LEU A 24 0.92 -17.04 11.44
N GLY A 25 1.05 -18.32 11.80
CA GLY A 25 0.51 -18.89 13.02
C GLY A 25 1.06 -18.20 14.27
N ALA A 26 2.38 -18.06 14.35
CA ALA A 26 3.05 -17.34 15.44
C ALA A 26 2.53 -15.90 15.57
N TYR A 27 2.29 -15.20 14.46
CA TYR A 27 1.76 -13.84 14.50
C TYR A 27 0.33 -13.80 15.06
N THR A 28 -0.54 -14.74 14.68
CA THR A 28 -1.90 -14.79 15.22
C THR A 28 -1.92 -15.04 16.74
N CYS A 29 -0.97 -15.81 17.26
CA CYS A 29 -0.79 -16.00 18.70
C CYS A 29 -0.20 -14.76 19.38
N TYR A 30 0.72 -14.07 18.72
CA TYR A 30 1.37 -12.86 19.23
C TYR A 30 0.43 -11.64 19.27
N ARG A 31 -0.43 -11.48 18.25
CA ARG A 31 -1.39 -10.39 18.09
C ARG A 31 -2.80 -10.93 17.83
N PRO A 32 -3.44 -11.57 18.82
CA PRO A 32 -4.78 -12.13 18.67
C PRO A 32 -5.85 -11.04 18.45
N ASP A 33 -5.54 -9.79 18.80
CA ASP A 33 -6.39 -8.62 18.54
C ASP A 33 -6.47 -8.26 17.04
N VAL A 34 -5.45 -8.63 16.26
CA VAL A 34 -5.44 -8.45 14.80
C VAL A 34 -5.78 -9.75 14.09
N GLY A 35 -5.24 -10.88 14.58
CA GLY A 35 -5.40 -12.18 13.94
C GLY A 35 -4.74 -12.24 12.56
N TYR A 36 -5.28 -13.09 11.68
CA TYR A 36 -4.84 -13.19 10.29
C TYR A 36 -5.76 -12.36 9.39
N VAL A 37 -5.17 -11.44 8.63
CA VAL A 37 -5.87 -10.65 7.61
C VAL A 37 -5.42 -11.13 6.23
N GLN A 38 -6.36 -11.29 5.31
CA GLN A 38 -6.05 -11.71 3.94
C GLN A 38 -5.03 -10.76 3.30
N GLY A 39 -3.96 -11.33 2.75
CA GLY A 39 -2.83 -10.60 2.16
C GLY A 39 -1.57 -10.61 3.02
N MET A 40 -1.67 -10.89 4.32
CA MET A 40 -0.52 -11.10 5.21
C MET A 40 0.45 -12.17 4.68
N SER A 41 -0.08 -13.20 4.03
CA SER A 41 0.71 -14.29 3.48
C SER A 41 1.69 -13.83 2.40
N PHE A 42 1.39 -12.77 1.64
CA PHE A 42 2.31 -12.24 0.62
C PHE A 42 3.48 -11.49 1.27
N ILE A 43 3.22 -10.70 2.30
CA ILE A 43 4.24 -10.01 3.09
C ILE A 43 5.17 -11.03 3.77
N ALA A 44 4.59 -12.03 4.43
CA ALA A 44 5.36 -13.09 5.09
C ALA A 44 6.20 -13.90 4.08
N ALA A 45 5.64 -14.20 2.90
CA ALA A 45 6.36 -14.89 1.83
C ALA A 45 7.60 -14.14 1.34
N VAL A 46 7.50 -12.82 1.14
CA VAL A 46 8.67 -11.98 0.78
C VAL A 46 9.74 -12.06 1.88
N LEU A 47 9.34 -12.01 3.15
CA LEU A 47 10.29 -12.04 4.27
C LEU A 47 11.00 -13.39 4.44
N ILE A 48 10.27 -14.51 4.39
CA ILE A 48 10.86 -15.85 4.57
C ILE A 48 11.77 -16.29 3.41
N LEU A 49 11.64 -15.66 2.24
CA LEU A 49 12.57 -15.85 1.13
C LEU A 49 13.94 -15.20 1.38
N ASN A 50 13.97 -14.15 2.21
CA ASN A 50 15.14 -13.30 2.37
C ASN A 50 15.76 -13.36 3.78
N LEU A 51 15.05 -13.96 4.74
CA LEU A 51 15.44 -14.02 6.15
C LEU A 51 15.20 -15.42 6.71
N GLU A 52 16.01 -15.79 7.71
CA GLU A 52 15.75 -16.97 8.53
C GLU A 52 14.44 -16.83 9.32
N GLU A 53 13.82 -17.95 9.70
CA GLU A 53 12.47 -18.01 10.30
C GLU A 53 12.22 -16.98 11.41
N ALA A 54 13.09 -16.95 12.43
CA ALA A 54 12.95 -16.02 13.54
C ALA A 54 13.10 -14.55 13.09
N GLY A 55 14.03 -14.28 12.18
CA GLY A 55 14.25 -12.96 11.61
C GLY A 55 13.06 -12.50 10.76
N ALA A 56 12.50 -13.40 9.96
CA ALA A 56 11.29 -13.16 9.17
C ALA A 56 10.09 -12.82 10.06
N PHE A 57 9.90 -13.55 11.16
CA PHE A 57 8.85 -13.24 12.13
C PHE A 57 9.04 -11.87 12.78
N ILE A 58 10.26 -11.54 13.24
CA ILE A 58 10.56 -10.24 13.85
C ILE A 58 10.31 -9.11 12.85
N ALA A 59 10.77 -9.25 11.61
CA ALA A 59 10.55 -8.26 10.56
C ALA A 59 9.05 -8.10 10.26
N PHE A 60 8.32 -9.21 10.14
CA PHE A 60 6.89 -9.24 9.89
C PHE A 60 6.11 -8.51 10.99
N ALA A 61 6.34 -8.88 12.25
CA ALA A 61 5.65 -8.27 13.40
C ALA A 61 5.92 -6.76 13.51
N ASN A 62 7.17 -6.34 13.28
CA ASN A 62 7.53 -4.92 13.33
C ASN A 62 6.97 -4.13 12.15
N LEU A 63 6.97 -4.71 10.94
CA LEU A 63 6.42 -4.07 9.74
C LEU A 63 4.92 -3.82 9.90
N LEU A 64 4.17 -4.81 10.39
CA LEU A 64 2.73 -4.68 10.64
C LEU A 64 2.38 -3.67 11.75
N ASN A 65 3.36 -3.31 12.59
CA ASN A 65 3.19 -2.31 13.65
C ASN A 65 3.58 -0.89 13.21
N LYS A 66 4.03 -0.67 11.97
CA LYS A 66 4.29 0.67 11.42
C LYS A 66 2.98 1.48 11.31
N PRO A 67 2.99 2.81 11.49
CA PRO A 67 1.78 3.62 11.47
C PRO A 67 0.93 3.46 10.20
N CYS A 68 1.57 3.45 9.03
CA CYS A 68 0.89 3.21 7.77
C CYS A 68 0.24 1.83 7.74
N GLN A 69 1.01 0.76 7.87
CA GLN A 69 0.48 -0.62 7.86
C GLN A 69 -0.63 -0.79 8.92
N LEU A 70 -0.41 -0.38 10.16
CA LEU A 70 -1.39 -0.54 11.23
C LEU A 70 -2.74 0.14 10.91
N ALA A 71 -2.72 1.31 10.24
CA ALA A 71 -3.94 1.98 9.80
C ALA A 71 -4.75 1.13 8.82
N PHE A 72 -4.09 0.54 7.82
CA PHE A 72 -4.76 -0.31 6.83
C PHE A 72 -5.14 -1.69 7.40
N PHE A 73 -4.31 -2.29 8.25
CA PHE A 73 -4.58 -3.60 8.89
C PHE A 73 -5.74 -3.57 9.88
N ARG A 74 -5.93 -2.46 10.59
CA ARG A 74 -7.04 -2.28 11.54
C ARG A 74 -8.26 -1.60 10.95
N VAL A 75 -8.22 -1.26 9.66
CA VAL A 75 -9.29 -0.49 8.99
C VAL A 75 -9.58 0.81 9.77
N ASP A 76 -8.52 1.51 10.19
CA ASP A 76 -8.64 2.83 10.80
C ASP A 76 -9.02 3.84 9.70
N HIS A 77 -10.33 3.94 9.46
CA HIS A 77 -10.88 4.79 8.41
C HIS A 77 -10.39 6.24 8.52
N SER A 78 -10.26 6.79 9.73
CA SER A 78 -9.79 8.17 9.92
C SER A 78 -8.36 8.35 9.44
N MET A 79 -7.47 7.41 9.77
CA MET A 79 -6.08 7.46 9.34
C MET A 79 -5.94 7.16 7.84
N MET A 80 -6.68 6.17 7.33
CA MET A 80 -6.69 5.83 5.90
C MET A 80 -7.12 7.02 5.03
N LEU A 81 -8.18 7.73 5.42
CA LEU A 81 -8.65 8.92 4.70
C LEU A 81 -7.59 10.02 4.62
N LYS A 82 -6.74 10.16 5.65
CA LYS A 82 -5.61 11.12 5.62
C LYS A 82 -4.51 10.69 4.67
N TYR A 83 -4.20 9.39 4.61
CA TYR A 83 -3.27 8.87 3.61
C TYR A 83 -3.81 9.05 2.19
N PHE A 84 -5.11 8.80 1.98
CA PHE A 84 -5.75 9.04 0.69
C PHE A 84 -5.75 10.53 0.31
N ALA A 85 -6.08 11.43 1.24
CA ALA A 85 -6.01 12.87 0.99
C ALA A 85 -4.59 13.32 0.66
N ALA A 86 -3.57 12.84 1.39
CA ALA A 86 -2.18 13.14 1.08
C ALA A 86 -1.78 12.61 -0.30
N PHE A 87 -2.18 11.38 -0.63
CA PHE A 87 -1.96 10.79 -1.95
C PHE A 87 -2.61 11.63 -3.06
N GLU A 88 -3.86 12.06 -2.88
CA GLU A 88 -4.60 12.86 -3.87
C GLU A 88 -3.92 14.20 -4.19
N VAL A 89 -3.31 14.85 -3.18
CA VAL A 89 -2.51 16.08 -3.39
C VAL A 89 -1.35 15.86 -4.37
N PHE A 90 -0.64 14.73 -4.26
CA PHE A 90 0.45 14.41 -5.19
C PHE A 90 -0.05 13.79 -6.49
N PHE A 91 -1.22 13.15 -6.48
CA PHE A 91 -1.85 12.64 -7.68
C PHE A 91 -2.26 13.78 -8.61
N GLU A 92 -2.96 14.79 -8.11
CA GLU A 92 -3.36 15.96 -8.88
C GLU A 92 -2.14 16.72 -9.44
N GLU A 93 -1.10 16.90 -8.62
CA GLU A 93 0.14 17.58 -9.02
C GLU A 93 0.85 16.87 -10.18
N ASN A 94 0.96 15.53 -10.12
CA ASN A 94 1.75 14.77 -11.09
C ASN A 94 0.95 14.37 -12.33
N LEU A 95 -0.35 14.07 -12.17
CA LEU A 95 -1.21 13.47 -13.20
C LEU A 95 -2.57 14.20 -13.24
N PRO A 96 -2.59 15.53 -13.49
CA PRO A 96 -3.81 16.32 -13.34
C PRO A 96 -4.94 15.84 -14.25
N LYS A 97 -4.64 15.43 -15.49
CA LYS A 97 -5.66 14.93 -16.42
C LYS A 97 -6.34 13.67 -15.90
N LEU A 98 -5.53 12.69 -15.46
CA LEU A 98 -6.03 11.43 -14.92
C LEU A 98 -6.76 11.62 -13.58
N PHE A 99 -6.26 12.52 -12.72
CA PHE A 99 -6.92 12.87 -11.47
C PHE A 99 -8.34 13.39 -11.71
N HIS A 100 -8.50 14.38 -12.60
CA HIS A 100 -9.82 14.94 -12.94
C HIS A 100 -10.72 13.90 -13.60
N HIS A 101 -10.16 13.01 -14.43
CA HIS A 101 -10.88 11.87 -15.01
C HIS A 101 -11.46 10.96 -13.91
N PHE A 102 -10.65 10.58 -12.93
CA PHE A 102 -11.09 9.76 -11.80
C PHE A 102 -12.16 10.47 -10.95
N LYS A 103 -11.98 11.77 -10.67
CA LYS A 103 -12.98 12.57 -9.96
C LYS A 103 -14.31 12.62 -10.71
N SER A 104 -14.30 12.72 -12.05
CA SER A 104 -15.54 12.76 -12.85
C SER A 104 -16.37 11.48 -12.73
N TYR A 105 -15.71 10.33 -12.46
CA TYR A 105 -16.34 9.03 -12.21
C TYR A 105 -16.57 8.72 -10.73
N ASN A 106 -16.27 9.64 -9.81
CA ASN A 106 -16.23 9.38 -8.36
C ASN A 106 -15.37 8.15 -7.99
N LEU A 107 -14.28 7.93 -8.73
CA LEU A 107 -13.36 6.84 -8.46
C LEU A 107 -12.37 7.25 -7.37
N THR A 108 -12.50 6.63 -6.21
CA THR A 108 -11.74 6.98 -5.00
C THR A 108 -10.58 6.01 -4.74
N PRO A 109 -9.49 6.46 -4.07
CA PRO A 109 -8.30 5.64 -3.85
C PRO A 109 -8.54 4.34 -3.09
N ASP A 110 -9.57 4.24 -2.23
CA ASP A 110 -9.88 3.02 -1.48
C ASP A 110 -10.13 1.80 -2.38
N ILE A 111 -10.59 2.02 -3.61
CA ILE A 111 -10.90 0.94 -4.57
C ILE A 111 -9.65 0.15 -4.99
N TYR A 112 -8.49 0.81 -5.09
CA TYR A 112 -7.26 0.19 -5.64
C TYR A 112 -6.06 0.30 -4.71
N LEU A 113 -5.96 1.38 -3.94
CA LEU A 113 -4.73 1.73 -3.21
C LEU A 113 -4.58 0.92 -1.91
N ILE A 114 -5.67 0.42 -1.33
CA ILE A 114 -5.63 -0.35 -0.07
C ILE A 114 -4.69 -1.55 -0.23
N ASP A 115 -4.97 -2.44 -1.18
CA ASP A 115 -4.18 -3.67 -1.37
C ASP A 115 -2.71 -3.38 -1.71
N TRP A 116 -2.48 -2.30 -2.47
CA TRP A 116 -1.14 -1.86 -2.88
C TRP A 116 -0.29 -1.46 -1.66
N ILE A 117 -0.82 -0.59 -0.80
CA ILE A 117 -0.08 -0.07 0.37
C ILE A 117 -0.02 -1.12 1.49
N PHE A 118 -1.14 -1.77 1.75
CA PHE A 118 -1.30 -2.78 2.80
C PHE A 118 -0.33 -3.95 2.64
N THR A 119 -0.16 -4.45 1.41
CA THR A 119 0.77 -5.56 1.12
C THR A 119 2.14 -5.11 0.64
N LEU A 120 2.42 -3.80 0.62
CA LEU A 120 3.63 -3.24 0.02
C LEU A 120 3.84 -3.82 -1.39
N TYR A 121 2.78 -3.83 -2.19
CA TYR A 121 2.69 -4.35 -3.55
C TYR A 121 2.93 -5.85 -3.73
N SER A 122 3.22 -6.62 -2.67
CA SER A 122 3.50 -8.06 -2.78
C SER A 122 2.31 -8.89 -3.27
N LYS A 123 1.06 -8.44 -3.06
CA LYS A 123 -0.13 -9.06 -3.65
C LYS A 123 -0.42 -8.59 -5.08
N SER A 124 0.05 -7.40 -5.45
CA SER A 124 -0.38 -6.67 -6.64
C SER A 124 0.63 -6.68 -7.78
N LEU A 125 1.89 -7.00 -7.50
CA LEU A 125 2.97 -7.08 -8.48
C LEU A 125 3.65 -8.45 -8.44
N PRO A 126 4.33 -8.87 -9.54
CA PRO A 126 5.21 -10.03 -9.53
C PRO A 126 6.27 -9.93 -8.42
N LEU A 127 6.67 -11.07 -7.85
CA LEU A 127 7.56 -11.15 -6.69
C LEU A 127 8.82 -10.30 -6.85
N ASP A 128 9.55 -10.45 -7.97
CA ASP A 128 10.80 -9.74 -8.21
C ASP A 128 10.63 -8.21 -8.20
N LEU A 129 9.50 -7.74 -8.76
CA LEU A 129 9.18 -6.33 -8.81
C LEU A 129 8.75 -5.80 -7.44
N ALA A 130 7.94 -6.58 -6.70
CA ALA A 130 7.58 -6.28 -5.32
C ALA A 130 8.83 -6.18 -4.43
N CYS A 131 9.79 -7.11 -4.56
CA CYS A 131 11.06 -7.05 -3.83
C CYS A 131 11.83 -5.76 -4.10
N ARG A 132 11.91 -5.32 -5.37
CA ARG A 132 12.55 -4.02 -5.70
C ARG A 132 11.83 -2.83 -5.07
N VAL A 133 10.50 -2.86 -5.00
CA VAL A 133 9.73 -1.82 -4.30
C VAL A 133 10.04 -1.84 -2.80
N TRP A 134 10.18 -3.04 -2.20
CA TRP A 134 10.56 -3.21 -0.80
C TRP A 134 11.96 -2.67 -0.50
N ASP A 135 12.94 -2.90 -1.38
CA ASP A 135 14.31 -2.38 -1.20
C ASP A 135 14.31 -0.86 -1.02
N VAL A 136 13.56 -0.16 -1.87
CA VAL A 136 13.49 1.30 -1.82
C VAL A 136 12.56 1.78 -0.71
N PHE A 137 11.49 1.06 -0.39
CA PHE A 137 10.70 1.32 0.81
C PHE A 137 11.54 1.25 2.09
N CYS A 138 12.45 0.28 2.21
CA CYS A 138 13.36 0.18 3.35
C CYS A 138 14.31 1.39 3.44
N ARG A 139 14.66 2.00 2.30
CA ARG A 139 15.51 3.20 2.23
C ARG A 139 14.74 4.50 2.51
N ASP A 140 13.59 4.68 1.87
CA ASP A 140 12.88 5.96 1.77
C ASP A 140 11.60 6.02 2.63
N GLY A 141 11.15 4.88 3.18
CA GLY A 141 9.97 4.77 4.01
C GLY A 141 8.64 4.76 3.24
N GLU A 142 7.54 4.99 3.96
CA GLU A 142 6.17 4.83 3.47
C GLU A 142 5.82 5.76 2.28
N GLU A 143 6.45 6.94 2.17
CA GLU A 143 6.28 7.86 1.04
C GLU A 143 6.51 7.12 -0.30
N PHE A 144 7.51 6.23 -0.33
CA PHE A 144 7.85 5.49 -1.54
C PHE A 144 6.72 4.56 -2.00
N LEU A 145 5.88 4.06 -1.08
CA LEU A 145 4.72 3.24 -1.45
C LEU A 145 3.71 4.09 -2.23
N PHE A 146 3.44 5.32 -1.82
CA PHE A 146 2.53 6.22 -2.53
C PHE A 146 3.12 6.71 -3.85
N ARG A 147 4.42 7.01 -3.88
CA ARG A 147 5.15 7.33 -5.11
C ARG A 147 5.10 6.18 -6.12
N THR A 148 5.19 4.93 -5.66
CA THR A 148 5.04 3.72 -6.48
C THR A 148 3.64 3.65 -7.11
N GLY A 149 2.60 3.95 -6.32
CA GLY A 149 1.21 3.97 -6.81
C GLY A 149 1.01 5.00 -7.92
N LEU A 150 1.56 6.21 -7.75
CA LEU A 150 1.57 7.23 -8.81
C LEU A 150 2.39 6.80 -10.04
N GLY A 151 3.49 6.08 -9.84
CA GLY A 151 4.27 5.48 -10.91
C GLY A 151 3.46 4.49 -11.75
N ILE A 152 2.67 3.63 -11.10
CA ILE A 152 1.77 2.68 -11.78
C ILE A 152 0.69 3.44 -12.56
N LEU A 153 0.06 4.45 -11.94
CA LEU A 153 -0.94 5.28 -12.63
C LEU A 153 -0.35 5.99 -13.85
N ARG A 154 0.90 6.47 -13.77
CA ARG A 154 1.62 7.08 -14.90
C ARG A 154 1.84 6.08 -16.04
N ILE A 155 2.22 4.83 -15.75
CA ILE A 155 2.46 3.80 -16.77
C ILE A 155 1.23 3.59 -17.64
N TYR A 156 0.04 3.67 -17.02
CA TYR A 156 -1.22 3.33 -17.63
C TYR A 156 -2.11 4.55 -17.92
N GLU A 157 -1.59 5.78 -17.75
CA GLU A 157 -2.34 7.03 -17.88
C GLU A 157 -3.17 7.07 -19.18
N ASP A 158 -2.53 6.79 -20.32
CA ASP A 158 -3.18 6.84 -21.65
C ASP A 158 -4.34 5.85 -21.81
N ILE A 159 -4.24 4.68 -21.17
CA ILE A 159 -5.25 3.62 -21.27
C ILE A 159 -6.39 3.90 -20.28
N LEU A 160 -6.05 4.33 -19.07
CA LEU A 160 -7.03 4.67 -18.02
C LEU A 160 -7.90 5.86 -18.40
N LEU A 161 -7.36 6.84 -19.12
CA LEU A 161 -8.13 7.98 -19.64
C LEU A 161 -9.21 7.58 -20.65
N GLN A 162 -9.14 6.38 -21.22
CA GLN A 162 -10.12 5.86 -22.18
C GLN A 162 -11.15 4.93 -21.53
N MET A 163 -11.00 4.64 -20.25
CA MET A 163 -11.85 3.71 -19.51
C MET A 163 -12.92 4.45 -18.69
N ASP A 164 -14.05 3.80 -18.47
CA ASP A 164 -15.06 4.22 -17.50
C ASP A 164 -14.74 3.71 -16.09
N PHE A 165 -15.59 4.06 -15.12
CA PHE A 165 -15.46 3.63 -13.72
C PHE A 165 -15.22 2.11 -13.56
N ILE A 166 -16.02 1.27 -14.22
CA ILE A 166 -15.99 -0.18 -14.02
C ILE A 166 -14.67 -0.73 -14.54
N HIS A 167 -14.28 -0.31 -15.74
CA HIS A 167 -13.05 -0.78 -16.37
C HIS A 167 -11.80 -0.29 -15.63
N ILE A 168 -11.78 0.96 -15.13
CA ILE A 168 -10.68 1.45 -14.29
C ILE A 168 -10.59 0.62 -13.00
N ALA A 169 -11.70 0.41 -12.30
CA ALA A 169 -11.71 -0.34 -11.04
C ALA A 169 -11.21 -1.79 -11.24
N GLN A 170 -11.67 -2.47 -12.29
CA GLN A 170 -11.20 -3.82 -12.63
C GLN A 170 -9.72 -3.84 -13.00
N PHE A 171 -9.26 -2.87 -13.79
CA PHE A 171 -7.87 -2.79 -14.22
C PHE A 171 -6.92 -2.55 -13.04
N LEU A 172 -7.23 -1.60 -12.16
CA LEU A 172 -6.35 -1.25 -11.03
C LEU A 172 -6.36 -2.28 -9.90
N THR A 173 -7.46 -3.02 -9.74
CA THR A 173 -7.52 -4.15 -8.77
C THR A 173 -6.81 -5.40 -9.27
N LYS A 174 -6.56 -5.50 -10.58
CA LYS A 174 -5.80 -6.59 -11.19
C LYS A 174 -4.87 -6.07 -12.28
N LEU A 175 -3.69 -5.60 -11.84
CA LEU A 175 -2.66 -5.07 -12.72
C LEU A 175 -2.12 -6.15 -13.69
N PRO A 176 -1.69 -5.76 -14.90
CA PRO A 176 -0.99 -6.67 -15.80
C PRO A 176 0.30 -7.24 -15.20
N GLU A 177 0.59 -8.51 -15.51
CA GLU A 177 1.79 -9.21 -15.00
C GLU A 177 3.08 -8.87 -15.78
N ASP A 178 2.97 -8.17 -16.91
CA ASP A 178 4.07 -7.85 -17.84
C ASP A 178 4.78 -6.52 -17.53
N ILE A 179 4.51 -5.91 -16.37
CA ILE A 179 5.19 -4.69 -15.92
C ILE A 179 6.67 -4.99 -15.70
N THR A 180 7.53 -4.39 -16.52
CA THR A 180 8.98 -4.48 -16.32
C THR A 180 9.45 -3.53 -15.24
N SER A 181 10.54 -3.91 -14.56
CA SER A 181 11.11 -3.06 -13.52
C SER A 181 11.64 -1.74 -14.07
N GLU A 182 12.22 -1.75 -15.26
CA GLU A 182 12.77 -0.56 -15.90
C GLU A 182 11.66 0.46 -16.17
N LYS A 183 10.53 -0.01 -16.71
CA LYS A 183 9.36 0.85 -17.00
C LYS A 183 8.78 1.42 -15.70
N LEU A 184 8.55 0.57 -14.70
CA LEU A 184 7.99 1.03 -13.43
C LEU A 184 8.89 2.05 -12.75
N PHE A 185 10.18 1.76 -12.59
CA PHE A 185 11.10 2.65 -11.87
C PHE A 185 11.41 3.93 -12.64
N SER A 186 11.37 3.90 -13.99
CA SER A 186 11.42 5.12 -14.80
C SER A 186 10.23 6.03 -14.49
N CYS A 187 9.01 5.49 -14.45
CA CYS A 187 7.82 6.26 -14.10
C CYS A 187 7.86 6.76 -12.65
N ILE A 188 8.23 5.92 -11.68
CA ILE A 188 8.39 6.32 -10.26
C ILE A 188 9.38 7.47 -10.12
N THR A 189 10.53 7.40 -10.80
CA THR A 189 11.56 8.44 -10.73
C THR A 189 11.07 9.78 -11.25
N SER A 190 10.18 9.77 -12.26
CA SER A 190 9.56 10.99 -12.79
C SER A 190 8.57 11.66 -11.82
N ILE A 191 7.97 10.89 -10.90
CA ILE A 191 7.02 11.41 -9.90
C ILE A 191 7.73 12.33 -8.92
N GLN A 192 7.15 13.51 -8.71
CA GLN A 192 7.59 14.52 -7.75
C GLN A 192 6.75 14.41 -6.47
N MET A 193 7.38 14.05 -5.36
CA MET A 193 6.74 14.00 -4.02
C MET A 193 6.87 15.34 -3.27
N GLN A 194 6.67 16.43 -4.03
CA GLN A 194 6.66 17.81 -3.54
C GLN A 194 5.47 18.53 -4.18
N ASN A 195 4.66 19.23 -3.37
CA ASN A 195 3.61 20.12 -3.85
C ASN A 195 3.94 21.53 -3.36
N SER A 196 4.10 22.46 -4.31
CA SER A 196 4.61 23.81 -4.06
C SER A 196 5.97 23.77 -3.34
N ASN A 197 5.99 23.93 -2.01
CA ASN A 197 7.19 23.84 -1.16
C ASN A 197 7.07 22.80 -0.04
N LYS A 198 6.02 21.95 -0.07
CA LYS A 198 5.75 20.95 0.95
C LYS A 198 6.07 19.55 0.43
N LYS A 199 6.93 18.82 1.17
CA LYS A 199 7.18 17.39 0.97
C LYS A 199 6.06 16.53 1.57
N TRP A 200 6.00 15.25 1.22
CA TRP A 200 5.05 14.26 1.77
C TRP A 200 4.84 14.41 3.28
N ALA A 201 5.91 14.35 4.06
CA ALA A 201 5.83 14.43 5.52
C ALA A 201 5.16 15.73 6.02
N GLN A 202 5.37 16.85 5.33
CA GLN A 202 4.76 18.14 5.68
C GLN A 202 3.29 18.20 5.28
N VAL A 203 2.94 17.68 4.10
CA VAL A 203 1.54 17.57 3.64
C VAL A 203 0.75 16.67 4.60
N PHE A 204 1.28 15.48 4.89
CA PHE A 204 0.64 14.54 5.81
C PHE A 204 0.52 15.11 7.24
N ALA A 205 1.55 15.79 7.74
CA ALA A 205 1.49 16.45 9.04
C ALA A 205 0.44 17.58 9.11
N SER A 206 0.19 18.30 8.02
CA SER A 206 -0.91 19.27 7.96
C SER A 206 -2.26 18.59 8.10
N LEU A 207 -2.52 17.53 7.32
CA LEU A 207 -3.77 16.76 7.37
C LEU A 207 -4.02 16.12 8.75
N MET A 208 -2.95 15.75 9.46
CA MET A 208 -3.03 15.24 10.82
C MET A 208 -3.41 16.31 11.86
N LYS A 209 -3.12 17.60 11.60
CA LYS A 209 -3.46 18.72 12.49
C LYS A 209 -4.90 19.17 12.32
N ASP A 210 -5.39 19.23 11.10
CA ASP A 210 -6.74 19.71 10.77
C ASP A 210 -7.84 18.90 11.49
N SER A 211 -7.63 17.59 11.68
CA SER A 211 -8.58 16.76 12.45
C SER A 211 -8.59 17.03 13.96
N LYS A 212 -7.47 17.47 14.56
CA LYS A 212 -7.42 17.75 16.00
C LYS A 212 -8.14 19.04 16.38
N GLU A 213 -8.30 19.98 15.44
CA GLU A 213 -9.09 21.19 15.64
C GLU A 213 -10.59 20.92 15.47
N GLY A 214 -10.98 20.03 14.56
CA GLY A 214 -12.37 19.56 14.40
C GLY A 214 -12.92 18.81 15.63
N ASP A 215 -12.15 17.89 16.22
CA ASP A 215 -12.59 17.13 17.40
C ASP A 215 -12.69 17.99 18.67
N LYS A 216 -11.89 19.05 18.79
CA LYS A 216 -11.99 20.00 19.93
C LYS A 216 -13.27 20.82 19.92
N ASN A 217 -13.85 21.07 18.74
CA ASN A 217 -15.10 21.83 18.60
C ASN A 217 -16.37 21.00 18.81
N HIS A 218 -16.24 19.67 19.02
CA HIS A 218 -17.38 18.77 19.25
C HIS A 218 -17.42 18.13 20.64
N SER A 219 -16.60 18.57 21.59
CA SER A 219 -16.80 18.21 23.00
C SER A 219 -17.90 19.08 23.63
N PRO A 220 -19.06 18.53 24.03
CA PRO A 220 -19.98 19.28 24.87
C PRO A 220 -19.30 19.43 26.23
N ALA A 221 -18.98 20.67 26.60
CA ALA A 221 -18.60 20.99 27.96
C ALA A 221 -19.73 20.51 28.89
N LEU A 222 -19.46 19.46 29.67
CA LEU A 222 -20.23 19.11 30.85
C LEU A 222 -20.17 20.31 31.79
N LYS A 223 -21.20 21.16 31.74
CA LYS A 223 -21.45 22.15 32.79
C LYS A 223 -22.04 21.39 33.98
N SER A 224 -21.25 21.31 35.05
CA SER A 224 -21.72 21.02 36.41
C SER A 224 -22.72 22.06 36.90
#